data_AF-A0A7X2D453-F1
#
_entry.id   AF-A0A7X2D453-F1
#
_cell.length_a   1.000
_cell.length_b   1.000
_cell.length_c   1.000
_cell.angle_alpha   90.00
_cell.angle_beta   90.00
_cell.angle_gamma   90.00
#
_symmetry.space_group_name_H-M   'P 1'
#
loop_
_entity.id
_entity.type
_entity.pdbx_description
1 polymer ?
#
loop_
_entity_poly.entity_id
_entity_poly.type
_entity_poly.pdbx_seq_one_letter_code
_entity_poly.pdbx_strand_id
1 'polypeptide(L)'
;MTRALLFASVLTGTLALTASGIAASGPASRTLPGPALSGAPSLLWKVQADGNPEQACRSALERAGVTPAQGGLPILGPDGSERLDRFVCDLAANGHEVTSVESLDDGRTRMKILEGSGAFIHVTLDMVEALPNQTMLVGQALGDANSQPPITVADWQAYVGGLMTGGAIDAETARARADDCDALAGDPDDPQRAGPGVPAESVDVQAAYDACYEAVAGGEQAPRLLFQLGRVLLLGGYTQDAVAPLIEAADQDHAAAKGYLAELVAQGAGGLEPDPELAQGLHQQAAAAGFAPSTEILEASQAATALDYDRFNRPDLIRALHQGDKDAFWSARSGLMMEEHGAPLTLIHYFTTFVEQMRNPYHGMGCPGSMRAGIIPALERRALTTTDPMAGLGGMMSVLEGIMQDPGVASGDPRGIMAPIVEGEATVETLREAGGMDALALVRTFDCNDPAMQTILSNLDAFVREGP
;
A
#
# COMPACT_ATOMS: atom_id res chain seq x y z
N MET A 1 -48.03 10.99 -66.23
CA MET A 1 -46.80 10.66 -66.98
C MET A 1 -45.70 11.63 -66.54
N THR A 2 -44.54 11.06 -66.17
CA THR A 2 -43.20 11.70 -66.07
C THR A 2 -42.84 12.57 -64.84
N ARG A 3 -42.22 11.90 -63.85
CA ARG A 3 -40.97 12.17 -63.11
C ARG A 3 -40.36 13.60 -62.98
N ALA A 4 -40.01 13.91 -61.72
CA ALA A 4 -38.67 14.25 -61.19
C ALA A 4 -38.26 15.72 -60.86
N LEU A 5 -37.99 15.90 -59.54
CA LEU A 5 -36.81 16.48 -58.85
C LEU A 5 -36.61 18.01 -58.63
N LEU A 6 -36.52 18.31 -57.31
CA LEU A 6 -35.52 19.11 -56.54
C LEU A 6 -35.54 20.66 -56.49
N PHE A 7 -35.61 21.13 -55.22
CA PHE A 7 -34.93 22.27 -54.54
C PHE A 7 -35.13 23.70 -55.10
N ALA A 8 -35.20 24.78 -54.33
CA ALA A 8 -35.34 25.12 -52.91
C ALA A 8 -35.52 26.66 -52.86
N SER A 9 -35.66 27.21 -51.65
CA SER A 9 -35.66 28.64 -51.28
C SER A 9 -37.03 29.30 -51.11
N VAL A 10 -37.45 29.43 -49.85
CA VAL A 10 -38.19 30.62 -49.38
C VAL A 10 -37.57 31.05 -48.05
N LEU A 11 -37.14 32.31 -48.02
CA LEU A 11 -36.60 33.03 -46.88
C LEU A 11 -37.53 34.23 -46.64
N THR A 12 -37.57 34.69 -45.38
CA THR A 12 -38.23 35.91 -44.84
C THR A 12 -39.74 35.77 -44.66
N GLY A 13 -40.38 36.15 -43.57
CA GLY A 13 -40.12 36.85 -42.30
C GLY A 13 -41.51 36.89 -41.62
N THR A 14 -41.80 37.16 -40.36
CA THR A 14 -41.21 37.97 -39.28
C THR A 14 -42.18 37.76 -38.11
N LEU A 15 -41.72 37.58 -36.87
CA LEU A 15 -42.37 38.17 -35.68
C LEU A 15 -41.54 37.93 -34.44
N ALA A 16 -41.32 39.03 -33.72
CA ALA A 16 -40.51 39.17 -32.54
C ALA A 16 -41.16 38.54 -31.30
N LEU A 17 -40.34 37.97 -30.42
CA LEU A 17 -40.62 37.96 -28.98
C LEU A 17 -39.30 37.98 -28.20
N THR A 18 -39.31 38.79 -27.16
CA THR A 18 -38.23 39.26 -26.31
C THR A 18 -37.58 38.14 -25.50
N ALA A 19 -36.24 38.13 -25.47
CA ALA A 19 -35.43 37.23 -24.65
C ALA A 19 -35.40 37.69 -23.19
N SER A 20 -35.88 36.83 -22.29
CA SER A 20 -35.49 36.81 -20.88
C SER A 20 -34.42 35.74 -20.72
N GLY A 21 -33.30 36.11 -20.09
CA GLY A 21 -32.14 35.25 -19.90
C GLY A 21 -32.45 34.02 -19.05
N ILE A 22 -31.93 32.87 -19.50
CA ILE A 22 -31.78 31.68 -18.68
C ILE A 22 -30.30 31.30 -18.77
N ALA A 23 -29.62 31.42 -17.63
CA ALA A 23 -28.26 30.98 -17.42
C ALA A 23 -28.18 29.45 -17.59
N ALA A 24 -27.21 29.00 -18.38
CA ALA A 24 -26.89 27.60 -18.52
C ALA A 24 -26.23 27.09 -17.24
N SER A 25 -26.90 26.19 -16.53
CA SER A 25 -26.30 25.33 -15.52
C SER A 25 -25.49 24.24 -16.20
N GLY A 26 -24.17 24.28 -16.07
CA GLY A 26 -23.26 23.20 -16.46
C GLY A 26 -23.43 21.95 -15.57
N PRO A 27 -22.95 20.78 -16.02
CA PRO A 27 -23.11 19.54 -15.27
C PRO A 27 -22.25 19.57 -14.00
N ALA A 28 -22.90 19.28 -12.87
CA ALA A 28 -22.25 19.11 -11.59
C ALA A 28 -21.34 17.88 -11.63
N SER A 29 -20.03 18.11 -11.55
CA SER A 29 -19.03 17.11 -11.21
C SER A 29 -19.32 16.59 -9.80
N ARG A 30 -19.83 15.37 -9.68
CA ARG A 30 -19.89 14.64 -8.42
C ARG A 30 -18.47 14.22 -8.04
N THR A 31 -17.83 14.98 -7.15
CA THR A 31 -16.72 14.51 -6.34
C THR A 31 -17.25 13.41 -5.41
N LEU A 32 -16.72 12.20 -5.55
CA LEU A 32 -16.90 11.13 -4.57
C LEU A 32 -16.09 11.49 -3.32
N PRO A 33 -16.64 11.34 -2.10
CA PRO A 33 -15.84 11.46 -0.89
C PRO A 33 -14.89 10.25 -0.82
N GLY A 34 -13.59 10.49 -1.01
CA GLY A 34 -12.57 9.50 -0.69
C GLY A 34 -12.55 9.27 0.84
N PRO A 35 -12.15 8.07 1.29
CA PRO A 35 -11.99 7.80 2.72
C PRO A 35 -10.97 8.78 3.29
N ALA A 36 -11.40 9.57 4.27
CA ALA A 36 -10.50 10.44 5.01
C ALA A 36 -9.51 9.55 5.78
N LEU A 37 -8.22 9.68 5.48
CA LEU A 37 -7.12 9.23 6.33
C LEU A 37 -7.05 10.13 7.59
N SER A 38 -8.15 10.23 8.34
CA SER A 38 -8.20 10.96 9.60
C SER A 38 -7.83 10.00 10.73
N GLY A 39 -6.53 9.81 10.95
CA GLY A 39 -6.09 8.89 12.01
C GLY A 39 -4.60 8.92 12.37
N ALA A 40 -3.73 9.44 11.52
CA ALA A 40 -2.35 9.70 11.91
C ALA A 40 -2.28 11.06 12.63
N PRO A 41 -1.82 11.13 13.89
CA PRO A 41 -1.57 12.41 14.52
C PRO A 41 -0.46 13.10 13.72
N SER A 42 -0.79 14.19 13.05
CA SER A 42 0.20 15.15 12.58
C SER A 42 1.04 15.57 13.79
N LEU A 43 2.27 15.06 13.88
CA LEU A 43 3.27 15.40 14.90
C LEU A 43 3.83 16.81 14.64
N LEU A 44 2.94 17.77 14.41
CA LEU A 44 3.24 19.20 14.39
C LEU A 44 3.47 19.63 15.84
N TRP A 45 4.70 19.45 16.32
CA TRP A 45 5.21 19.90 17.60
C TRP A 45 5.31 21.44 17.66
N LYS A 46 4.24 22.18 17.39
CA LYS A 46 4.20 23.59 17.81
C LYS A 46 4.05 23.62 19.33
N VAL A 47 5.17 23.61 20.05
CA VAL A 47 5.22 24.15 21.41
C VAL A 47 4.59 25.53 21.31
N GLN A 48 3.40 25.70 21.91
CA GLN A 48 2.82 27.03 22.09
C GLN A 48 3.84 27.85 22.86
N ALA A 49 4.46 28.81 22.18
CA ALA A 49 5.45 29.75 22.70
C ALA A 49 4.83 30.79 23.67
N ASP A 50 3.84 30.38 24.46
CA ASP A 50 3.13 31.22 25.44
C ASP A 50 3.75 31.09 26.85
N GLY A 51 4.89 30.40 26.99
CA GLY A 51 5.56 30.12 28.27
C GLY A 51 6.79 31.00 28.55
N ASN A 52 7.05 31.27 29.84
CA ASN A 52 8.29 31.91 30.30
C ASN A 52 9.53 31.16 29.79
N PRO A 53 10.49 31.81 29.09
CA PRO A 53 11.72 31.17 28.59
C PRO A 53 12.50 30.39 29.65
N GLU A 54 12.50 30.86 30.90
CA GLU A 54 13.16 30.17 32.01
C GLU A 54 12.48 28.84 32.35
N GLN A 55 11.15 28.78 32.26
CA GLN A 55 10.39 27.56 32.48
C GLN A 55 10.61 26.56 31.32
N ALA A 56 10.63 27.04 30.08
CA ALA A 56 10.93 26.22 28.91
C ALA A 56 12.33 25.59 29.00
N CYS A 57 13.34 26.39 29.35
CA CYS A 57 14.72 25.94 29.59
C CYS A 57 14.79 24.91 30.72
N ARG A 58 14.13 25.15 31.85
CA ARG A 58 14.08 24.19 32.96
C ARG A 58 13.48 22.85 32.54
N SER A 59 12.36 22.87 31.82
CA SER A 59 11.75 21.65 31.31
C SER A 59 12.61 20.93 30.28
N ALA A 60 13.37 21.65 29.44
CA ALA A 60 14.32 21.05 28.51
C ALA A 60 15.46 20.33 29.25
N LEU A 61 16.04 20.96 30.28
CA LEU A 61 17.09 20.34 31.10
C LEU A 61 16.59 19.10 31.85
N GLU A 62 15.38 19.15 32.39
CA GLU A 62 14.73 18.01 33.06
C GLU A 62 14.54 16.83 32.10
N ARG A 63 14.03 17.07 30.88
CA ARG A 63 13.86 16.02 29.86
C ARG A 63 15.18 15.46 29.37
N ALA A 64 16.19 16.32 29.19
CA ALA A 64 17.53 15.91 28.81
C ALA A 64 18.26 15.10 29.91
N GLY A 65 17.76 15.10 31.15
CA GLY A 65 18.42 14.46 32.28
C GLY A 65 19.72 15.15 32.72
N VAL A 66 19.90 16.44 32.38
CA VAL A 66 21.13 17.18 32.68
C VAL A 66 21.18 17.56 34.16
N THR A 67 22.11 16.96 34.90
CA THR A 67 22.34 17.31 36.31
C THR A 67 23.06 18.67 36.45
N PRO A 68 22.98 19.35 37.61
CA PRO A 68 23.72 20.60 37.83
C PRO A 68 25.24 20.47 37.64
N ALA A 69 25.82 19.30 37.93
CA ALA A 69 27.24 19.02 37.71
C ALA A 69 27.56 18.94 36.21
N GLN A 70 26.75 18.20 35.43
CA GLN A 70 26.90 18.10 33.99
C GLN A 70 26.63 19.45 33.30
N GLY A 71 25.62 20.20 33.73
CA GLY A 71 25.31 21.53 33.19
C GLY A 71 26.43 22.55 33.35
N GLY A 72 27.38 22.32 34.26
CA GLY A 72 28.58 23.14 34.41
C GLY A 72 29.70 22.81 33.42
N LEU A 73 29.62 21.70 32.69
CA LEU A 73 30.67 21.27 31.77
C LEU A 73 30.79 22.24 30.58
N PRO A 74 32.02 22.62 30.19
CA PRO A 74 32.22 23.42 28.99
C PRO A 74 31.96 22.55 27.76
N ILE A 75 31.22 23.08 26.79
CA ILE A 75 30.95 22.50 25.47
C ILE A 75 31.34 23.50 24.40
N LEU A 76 31.84 23.03 23.26
CA LEU A 76 32.14 23.90 22.13
C LEU A 76 30.83 24.24 21.37
N GLY A 77 30.36 25.47 21.52
CA GLY A 77 29.27 26.06 20.74
C GLY A 77 29.77 26.76 19.46
N PRO A 78 28.88 27.41 18.70
CA PRO A 78 29.24 28.10 17.45
C PRO A 78 30.25 29.23 17.66
N ASP A 79 30.10 30.00 18.73
CA ASP A 79 30.94 31.17 19.03
C ASP A 79 32.09 30.85 20.00
N GLY A 80 32.37 29.57 20.27
CA GLY A 80 33.41 29.12 21.19
C GLY A 80 32.87 28.37 22.40
N SER A 81 33.51 28.53 23.57
CA SER A 81 33.13 27.76 24.77
C SER A 81 31.81 28.25 25.38
N GLU A 82 30.92 27.32 25.66
CA GLU A 82 29.64 27.53 26.32
C GLU A 82 29.44 26.50 27.45
N ARG A 83 28.44 26.70 28.31
CA ARG A 83 28.02 25.72 29.33
C ARG A 83 26.99 24.76 28.76
N LEU A 84 27.10 23.49 29.11
CA LEU A 84 26.20 22.45 28.61
C LEU A 84 24.72 22.72 28.89
N ASP A 85 24.37 23.28 30.04
CA ASP A 85 22.97 23.62 30.33
C ASP A 85 22.42 24.72 29.42
N ARG A 86 23.22 25.75 29.18
CA ARG A 86 22.88 26.85 28.28
C ARG A 86 22.74 26.36 26.85
N PHE A 87 23.68 25.51 26.41
CA PHE A 87 23.61 24.85 25.11
C PHE A 87 22.30 24.07 24.93
N VAL A 88 21.89 23.26 25.91
CA VAL A 88 20.61 22.52 25.85
C VAL A 88 19.40 23.47 25.76
N CYS A 89 19.44 24.58 26.50
CA CYS A 89 18.36 25.56 26.46
C CYS A 89 18.30 26.34 25.14
N ASP A 90 19.45 26.66 24.55
CA ASP A 90 19.53 27.36 23.27
C ASP A 90 19.07 26.45 22.11
N LEU A 91 19.37 25.14 22.17
CA LEU A 91 18.78 24.15 21.26
C LEU A 91 17.25 24.11 21.38
N ALA A 92 16.72 24.07 22.60
CA ALA A 92 15.28 24.08 22.85
C ALA A 92 14.60 25.36 22.34
N ALA A 93 15.26 26.52 22.48
CA ALA A 93 14.76 27.78 21.95
C ALA A 93 14.69 27.81 20.42
N ASN A 94 15.52 27.00 19.74
CA ASN A 94 15.56 26.85 18.28
C ASN A 94 14.76 25.65 17.76
N GLY A 95 13.94 25.01 18.61
CA GLY A 95 13.05 23.93 18.19
C GLY A 95 13.72 22.54 18.12
N HIS A 96 14.88 22.38 18.74
CA HIS A 96 15.54 21.08 18.90
C HIS A 96 15.40 20.60 20.35
N GLU A 97 15.18 19.30 20.56
CA GLU A 97 15.04 18.74 21.90
C GLU A 97 16.20 17.79 22.23
N VAL A 98 16.94 18.08 23.30
CA VAL A 98 17.87 17.10 23.87
C VAL A 98 17.08 16.15 24.76
N THR A 99 16.97 14.89 24.32
CA THR A 99 16.16 13.86 24.98
C THR A 99 16.93 13.02 25.99
N SER A 100 18.26 12.96 25.87
CA SER A 100 19.12 12.38 26.91
C SER A 100 20.54 12.92 26.85
N VAL A 101 21.17 13.03 28.02
CA VAL A 101 22.60 13.28 28.22
C VAL A 101 23.13 12.27 29.23
N GLU A 102 23.89 11.30 28.75
CA GLU A 102 24.37 10.16 29.53
C GLU A 102 25.90 10.17 29.60
N SER A 103 26.46 9.99 30.79
CA SER A 103 27.89 9.73 30.94
C SER A 103 28.15 8.24 30.73
N LEU A 104 29.09 7.92 29.85
CA LEU A 104 29.52 6.56 29.54
C LEU A 104 30.64 6.12 30.48
N ASP A 105 30.80 4.80 30.65
CA ASP A 105 31.82 4.21 31.54
C ASP A 105 33.27 4.54 31.13
N ASP A 106 33.48 4.91 29.86
CA ASP A 106 34.77 5.31 29.31
C ASP A 106 35.06 6.82 29.48
N GLY A 107 34.19 7.54 30.20
CA GLY A 107 34.33 8.97 30.47
C GLY A 107 33.81 9.89 29.37
N ARG A 108 33.30 9.34 28.25
CA ARG A 108 32.64 10.12 27.21
C ARG A 108 31.21 10.47 27.61
N THR A 109 30.62 11.44 26.94
CA THR A 109 29.21 11.82 27.14
C THR A 109 28.43 11.52 25.87
N ARG A 110 27.32 10.80 25.97
CA ARG A 110 26.39 10.58 24.87
C ARG A 110 25.23 11.55 24.99
N MET A 111 24.91 12.24 23.91
CA MET A 111 23.77 13.15 23.81
C MET A 111 22.84 12.68 22.71
N LYS A 112 21.53 12.67 22.96
CA LYS A 112 20.51 12.36 21.98
C LYS A 112 19.70 13.61 21.67
N ILE A 113 19.75 14.08 20.43
CA ILE A 113 19.07 15.28 19.95
C ILE A 113 17.92 14.84 19.04
N LEU A 114 16.70 15.30 19.32
CA LEU A 114 15.56 15.26 18.43
C LEU A 114 15.53 16.59 17.68
N GLU A 115 15.77 16.55 16.38
CA GLU A 115 15.72 17.73 15.55
C GLU A 115 14.27 18.19 15.33
N GLY A 116 14.10 19.44 14.90
CA GLY A 116 12.77 19.94 14.50
C GLY A 116 12.15 19.16 13.33
N SER A 117 12.95 18.42 12.56
CA SER A 117 12.48 17.48 11.53
C SER A 117 11.81 16.22 12.11
N GLY A 118 11.98 15.93 13.40
CA GLY A 118 11.57 14.68 14.04
C GLY A 118 12.63 13.57 13.98
N ALA A 119 13.77 13.82 13.32
CA ALA A 119 14.88 12.88 13.28
C ALA A 119 15.66 12.87 14.61
N PHE A 120 16.13 11.69 15.00
CA PHE A 120 17.02 11.55 16.16
C PHE A 120 18.47 11.46 15.73
N ILE A 121 19.32 12.24 16.39
CA ILE A 121 20.77 12.21 16.21
C ILE A 121 21.42 11.82 17.53
N HIS A 122 22.29 10.83 17.46
CA HIS A 122 23.15 10.45 18.55
C HIS A 122 24.51 11.12 18.37
N VAL A 123 24.92 11.89 19.38
CA VAL A 123 26.22 12.55 19.43
C VAL A 123 27.04 11.91 20.53
N THR A 124 28.26 11.49 20.21
CA THR A 124 29.26 11.13 21.23
C THR A 124 30.20 12.31 21.42
N LEU A 125 30.26 12.83 22.65
CA LEU A 125 31.03 14.00 23.05
C LEU A 125 32.25 13.57 23.87
N ASP A 126 33.42 14.09 23.50
CA ASP A 126 34.67 13.88 24.22
C ASP A 126 35.21 15.20 24.76
N MET A 127 35.89 15.14 25.91
CA MET A 127 36.64 16.27 26.46
C MET A 127 37.95 16.44 25.68
N VAL A 128 38.01 17.42 24.79
CA VAL A 128 39.19 17.70 23.96
C VAL A 128 39.62 19.17 24.10
N GLU A 129 40.91 19.44 23.89
CA GLU A 129 41.41 20.81 23.83
C GLU A 129 41.03 21.44 22.48
N ALA A 130 39.84 22.04 22.44
CA ALA A 130 39.29 22.61 21.20
C ALA A 130 39.73 24.07 20.95
N LEU A 131 40.10 24.79 22.02
CA LEU A 131 40.64 26.14 21.98
C LEU A 131 41.95 26.17 22.79
N PRO A 132 42.88 27.12 22.52
CA PRO A 132 44.16 27.18 23.21
C PRO A 132 44.01 27.19 24.74
N ASN A 133 44.51 26.15 25.40
CA ASN A 133 44.43 25.92 26.84
C ASN A 133 43.01 25.76 27.41
N GLN A 134 42.05 25.30 26.61
CA GLN A 134 40.67 25.08 27.06
C GLN A 134 40.16 23.71 26.61
N THR A 135 39.91 22.83 27.58
CA THR A 135 39.29 21.52 27.34
C THR A 135 37.77 21.63 27.46
N MET A 136 37.04 21.11 26.49
CA MET A 136 35.58 21.14 26.43
C MET A 136 35.01 19.93 25.71
N LEU A 137 33.72 19.67 25.91
CA LEU A 137 32.95 18.69 25.19
C LEU A 137 32.88 19.08 23.70
N VAL A 138 33.26 18.17 22.83
CA VAL A 138 33.16 18.31 21.37
C VAL A 138 32.59 17.01 20.81
N GLY A 139 31.63 17.11 19.89
CA GLY A 139 31.12 15.95 19.16
C GLY A 139 32.24 15.33 18.35
N GLN A 140 32.53 14.05 18.63
CA GLN A 140 33.52 13.26 17.91
C GLN A 140 32.86 12.32 16.90
N ALA A 141 31.56 12.06 17.04
CA ALA A 141 30.80 11.29 16.08
C ALA A 141 29.33 11.73 16.06
N LEU A 142 28.75 11.77 14.86
CA LEU A 142 27.35 12.06 14.61
C LEU A 142 26.74 10.91 13.82
N GLY A 143 25.55 10.46 14.21
CA GLY A 143 24.75 9.63 13.33
C GLY A 143 23.55 9.01 14.02
N ASP A 144 22.93 8.05 13.35
CA ASP A 144 21.78 7.33 13.86
C ASP A 144 22.21 6.24 14.88
N ALA A 145 21.27 5.41 15.31
CA ALA A 145 21.57 4.32 16.24
C ALA A 145 22.53 3.25 15.65
N ASN A 146 22.76 3.25 14.34
CA ASN A 146 23.40 2.18 13.59
C ASN A 146 24.74 2.61 12.94
N SER A 147 25.01 3.90 12.80
CA SER A 147 26.24 4.45 12.23
C SER A 147 26.65 5.74 12.92
N GLN A 148 27.91 5.85 13.34
CA GLN A 148 28.48 7.05 13.97
C GLN A 148 29.83 7.38 13.32
N PRO A 149 29.84 7.95 12.10
CA PRO A 149 31.07 8.43 11.48
C PRO A 149 31.78 9.45 12.38
N PRO A 150 33.11 9.38 12.49
CA PRO A 150 33.86 10.37 13.24
C PRO A 150 33.81 11.74 12.55
N ILE A 151 33.72 12.83 13.32
CA ILE A 151 33.67 14.20 12.82
C ILE A 151 34.81 15.04 13.42
N THR A 152 35.23 16.09 12.71
CA THR A 152 36.27 17.00 13.20
C THR A 152 35.69 18.08 14.12
N VAL A 153 36.57 18.81 14.84
CA VAL A 153 36.16 19.96 15.66
C VAL A 153 35.46 21.04 14.82
N ALA A 154 35.93 21.26 13.58
CA ALA A 154 35.32 22.23 12.68
C ALA A 154 33.92 21.78 12.22
N ASP A 155 33.76 20.50 11.90
CA ASP A 155 32.46 19.93 11.53
C ASP A 155 31.46 20.02 12.69
N TRP A 156 31.92 19.73 13.92
CA TRP A 156 31.11 19.91 15.11
C TRP A 156 30.62 21.35 15.25
N GLN A 157 31.51 22.34 15.16
CA GLN A 157 31.14 23.76 15.27
C GLN A 157 30.15 24.21 14.20
N ALA A 158 30.34 23.76 12.95
CA ALA A 158 29.41 24.04 11.87
C ALA A 158 28.03 23.43 12.15
N TYR A 159 27.99 22.17 12.61
CA TYR A 159 26.76 21.46 12.96
C TYR A 159 25.99 22.18 14.08
N VAL A 160 26.65 22.50 15.21
CA VAL A 160 25.96 23.21 16.30
C VAL A 160 25.58 24.64 15.92
N GLY A 161 26.34 25.31 15.05
CA GLY A 161 25.95 26.59 14.50
C GLY A 161 24.64 26.54 13.71
N GLY A 162 24.44 25.47 12.92
CA GLY A 162 23.18 25.23 12.21
C GLY A 162 22.00 25.07 13.17
N LEU A 163 22.16 24.22 14.20
CA LEU A 163 21.13 24.01 15.21
C LEU A 163 20.78 25.28 16.00
N MET A 164 21.78 26.09 16.35
CA MET A 164 21.61 27.25 17.24
C MET A 164 21.12 28.52 16.57
N THR A 165 21.34 28.66 15.27
CA THR A 165 20.84 29.81 14.52
C THR A 165 19.42 29.59 14.00
N GLY A 166 18.80 28.45 14.36
CA GLY A 166 17.56 27.98 13.77
C GLY A 166 17.66 27.97 12.25
N GLY A 167 18.88 27.73 11.74
CA GLY A 167 19.39 28.34 10.53
C GLY A 167 18.45 28.12 9.37
N ALA A 168 17.63 29.12 9.07
CA ALA A 168 17.09 29.27 7.74
C ALA A 168 18.33 29.43 6.86
N ILE A 169 18.78 28.31 6.28
CA ILE A 169 19.69 28.36 5.16
C ILE A 169 19.12 29.39 4.19
N ASP A 170 19.96 30.28 3.70
CA ASP A 170 19.47 31.28 2.78
C ASP A 170 18.78 30.59 1.59
N ALA A 171 17.83 31.27 0.98
CA ALA A 171 17.03 30.69 -0.10
C ALA A 171 17.87 30.28 -1.32
N GLU A 172 19.12 30.76 -1.43
CA GLU A 172 20.07 30.36 -2.46
C GLU A 172 20.68 28.99 -2.13
N THR A 173 21.12 28.78 -0.89
CA THR A 173 21.64 27.51 -0.39
C THR A 173 20.56 26.42 -0.37
N ALA A 174 19.34 26.77 0.06
CA ALA A 174 18.19 25.84 -0.01
C ALA A 174 17.94 25.37 -1.45
N ARG A 175 17.90 26.33 -2.38
CA ARG A 175 17.71 26.03 -3.81
C ARG A 175 18.85 25.19 -4.37
N ALA A 176 20.10 25.49 -4.03
CA ALA A 176 21.25 24.71 -4.49
C ALA A 176 21.17 23.25 -4.03
N ARG A 177 20.79 23.00 -2.76
CA ARG A 177 20.58 21.64 -2.25
C ARG A 177 19.42 20.92 -2.93
N ALA A 178 18.32 21.63 -3.17
CA ALA A 178 17.19 21.10 -3.93
C ALA A 178 17.61 20.70 -5.35
N ASP A 179 18.37 21.57 -6.03
CA ASP A 179 18.90 21.32 -7.38
C ASP A 179 19.84 20.09 -7.40
N ASP A 180 20.69 19.92 -6.37
CA ASP A 180 21.57 18.75 -6.23
C ASP A 180 20.77 17.45 -6.02
N CYS A 181 19.76 17.47 -5.14
CA CYS A 181 18.85 16.32 -4.96
C CYS A 181 18.10 15.99 -6.26
N ASP A 182 17.56 16.99 -6.95
CA ASP A 182 16.86 16.81 -8.24
C ASP A 182 17.76 16.17 -9.30
N ALA A 183 19.03 16.59 -9.36
CA ALA A 183 20.01 16.10 -10.32
C ALA A 183 20.44 14.65 -10.05
N LEU A 184 20.42 14.20 -8.79
CA LEU A 184 20.91 12.88 -8.38
C LEU A 184 19.79 11.85 -8.16
N ALA A 185 18.59 12.29 -7.78
CA ALA A 185 17.52 11.42 -7.29
C ALA A 185 16.19 11.55 -8.05
N GLY A 186 16.06 12.51 -8.97
CA GLY A 186 14.82 12.69 -9.73
C GLY A 186 14.40 11.43 -10.49
N ASP A 187 13.11 11.09 -10.47
CA ASP A 187 12.58 9.98 -11.26
C ASP A 187 12.28 10.46 -12.69
N PRO A 188 12.77 9.78 -13.75
CA PRO A 188 12.50 10.18 -15.13
C PRO A 188 11.01 10.15 -15.51
N ASP A 189 10.21 9.31 -14.85
CA ASP A 189 8.78 9.14 -15.09
C ASP A 189 7.91 10.05 -14.20
N ASP A 190 8.50 10.75 -13.23
CA ASP A 190 7.77 11.66 -12.36
C ASP A 190 7.27 12.89 -13.15
N PRO A 191 5.94 13.11 -13.27
CA PRO A 191 5.40 14.27 -13.97
C PRO A 191 5.68 15.60 -13.25
N GLN A 192 6.09 15.58 -11.98
CA GLN A 192 6.37 16.75 -11.15
C GLN A 192 7.88 17.04 -10.95
N ARG A 193 8.74 16.33 -11.69
CA ARG A 193 10.21 16.51 -11.63
C ARG A 193 10.66 17.90 -12.08
N ALA A 194 11.75 18.40 -11.48
CA ALA A 194 12.39 19.66 -11.89
C ALA A 194 13.45 19.49 -12.98
N GLY A 195 13.97 18.27 -13.19
CA GLY A 195 15.06 17.96 -14.10
C GLY A 195 14.78 16.76 -15.01
N PRO A 196 15.80 16.25 -15.73
CA PRO A 196 15.64 15.10 -16.63
C PRO A 196 15.33 13.79 -15.89
N GLY A 197 15.64 13.70 -14.60
CA GLY A 197 15.60 12.46 -13.83
C GLY A 197 16.82 11.57 -14.08
N VAL A 198 17.01 10.60 -13.19
CA VAL A 198 18.09 9.61 -13.18
C VAL A 198 17.46 8.23 -13.14
N PRO A 199 17.68 7.36 -14.15
CA PRO A 199 17.20 5.97 -14.12
C PRO A 199 17.65 5.25 -12.85
N ALA A 200 16.81 4.38 -12.29
CA ALA A 200 17.05 3.72 -11.01
C ALA A 200 18.42 3.02 -10.93
N GLU A 201 18.83 2.37 -12.03
CA GLU A 201 20.11 1.66 -12.17
C GLU A 201 21.35 2.58 -12.24
N SER A 202 21.14 3.88 -12.42
CA SER A 202 22.20 4.89 -12.54
C SER A 202 22.30 5.81 -11.31
N VAL A 203 21.44 5.64 -10.31
CA VAL A 203 21.47 6.43 -9.08
C VAL A 203 22.66 5.99 -8.21
N ASP A 204 23.57 6.93 -7.90
CA ASP A 204 24.51 6.77 -6.79
C ASP A 204 23.74 6.98 -5.48
N VAL A 205 23.31 5.88 -4.87
CA VAL A 205 22.41 5.90 -3.71
C VAL A 205 22.96 6.74 -2.56
N GLN A 206 24.26 6.65 -2.27
CA GLN A 206 24.84 7.39 -1.15
C GLN A 206 24.88 8.89 -1.44
N ALA A 207 25.40 9.29 -2.60
CA ALA A 207 25.45 10.69 -2.98
C ALA A 207 24.05 11.33 -3.08
N ALA A 208 23.09 10.59 -3.63
CA ALA A 208 21.71 11.03 -3.74
C ALA A 208 21.03 11.15 -2.37
N TYR A 209 21.32 10.22 -1.44
CA TYR A 209 20.79 10.27 -0.09
C TYR A 209 21.29 11.51 0.65
N ASP A 210 22.60 11.76 0.63
CA ASP A 210 23.20 12.90 1.30
C ASP A 210 22.60 14.22 0.76
N ALA A 211 22.50 14.37 -0.56
CA ALA A 211 21.91 15.55 -1.19
C ALA A 211 20.43 15.76 -0.84
N CYS A 212 19.61 14.70 -0.93
CA CYS A 212 18.17 14.80 -0.65
C CYS A 212 17.86 14.96 0.84
N TYR A 213 18.64 14.33 1.71
CA TYR A 213 18.53 14.54 3.14
C TYR A 213 18.85 16.00 3.49
N GLU A 214 19.95 16.56 2.97
CA GLU A 214 20.30 17.97 3.20
C GLU A 214 19.25 18.95 2.66
N ALA A 215 18.65 18.64 1.50
CA ALA A 215 17.60 19.46 0.90
C ALA A 215 16.33 19.50 1.76
N VAL A 216 15.86 18.33 2.21
CA VAL A 216 14.68 18.20 3.08
C VAL A 216 14.95 18.81 4.47
N ALA A 217 16.13 18.53 5.05
CA ALA A 217 16.54 19.07 6.35
C ALA A 217 16.74 20.60 6.32
N GLY A 218 17.09 21.14 5.15
CA GLY A 218 17.22 22.58 4.88
C GLY A 218 15.91 23.38 4.94
N GLY A 219 14.78 22.73 5.21
CA GLY A 219 13.47 23.37 5.38
C GLY A 219 12.67 23.50 4.09
N GLU A 220 13.19 23.07 2.94
CA GLU A 220 12.41 22.94 1.72
C GLU A 220 11.70 21.58 1.72
N GLN A 221 10.56 21.51 2.43
CA GLN A 221 9.69 20.32 2.44
C GLN A 221 8.77 20.28 1.21
N ALA A 222 9.34 20.52 0.03
CA ALA A 222 8.59 20.37 -1.21
C ALA A 222 8.23 18.88 -1.40
N PRO A 223 6.98 18.55 -1.79
CA PRO A 223 6.56 17.15 -2.01
C PRO A 223 7.51 16.36 -2.92
N ARG A 224 8.10 17.06 -3.90
CA ARG A 224 9.12 16.53 -4.81
C ARG A 224 10.37 16.02 -4.10
N LEU A 225 10.91 16.80 -3.17
CA LEU A 225 12.15 16.45 -2.45
C LEU A 225 11.90 15.31 -1.45
N LEU A 226 10.73 15.31 -0.80
CA LEU A 226 10.29 14.19 0.04
C LEU A 226 10.14 12.89 -0.76
N PHE A 227 9.50 12.97 -1.93
CA PHE A 227 9.40 11.83 -2.84
C PHE A 227 10.79 11.30 -3.24
N GLN A 228 11.70 12.19 -3.64
CA GLN A 228 13.05 11.81 -4.07
C GLN A 228 13.85 11.16 -2.92
N LEU A 229 13.75 11.69 -1.70
CA LEU A 229 14.33 11.05 -0.52
C LEU A 229 13.76 9.63 -0.32
N GLY A 230 12.43 9.48 -0.38
CA GLY A 230 11.76 8.19 -0.31
C GLY A 230 12.22 7.21 -1.38
N ARG A 231 12.35 7.67 -2.64
CA ARG A 231 12.86 6.87 -3.75
C ARG A 231 14.29 6.39 -3.51
N VAL A 232 15.19 7.26 -3.07
CA VAL A 232 16.59 6.89 -2.80
C VAL A 232 16.68 5.87 -1.67
N LEU A 233 15.90 6.05 -0.61
CA LEU A 233 15.81 5.09 0.49
C LEU A 233 15.35 3.71 -0.01
N LEU A 234 14.35 3.65 -0.91
CA LEU A 234 13.95 2.39 -1.54
C LEU A 234 15.05 1.76 -2.38
N LEU A 235 15.76 2.54 -3.20
CA LEU A 235 16.88 2.05 -4.01
C LEU A 235 18.05 1.55 -3.14
N GLY A 236 18.24 2.12 -1.95
CA GLY A 236 19.21 1.68 -0.95
C GLY A 236 18.78 0.48 -0.11
N GLY A 237 17.53 0.00 -0.26
CA GLY A 237 16.98 -1.10 0.54
C GLY A 237 16.49 -0.69 1.94
N TYR A 238 16.44 0.62 2.24
CA TYR A 238 15.93 1.19 3.48
C TYR A 238 14.41 1.36 3.42
N THR A 239 13.69 0.27 3.11
CA THR A 239 12.26 0.32 2.79
C THR A 239 11.39 0.85 3.93
N GLN A 240 11.74 0.59 5.18
CA GLN A 240 10.99 1.10 6.33
C GLN A 240 11.14 2.62 6.47
N ASP A 241 12.35 3.14 6.25
CA ASP A 241 12.64 4.58 6.37
C ASP A 241 12.03 5.39 5.22
N ALA A 242 11.81 4.76 4.06
CA ALA A 242 11.17 5.37 2.90
C ALA A 242 9.68 5.71 3.09
N VAL A 243 8.97 5.01 3.99
CA VAL A 243 7.51 5.11 4.11
C VAL A 243 7.07 6.52 4.53
N ALA A 244 7.70 7.09 5.56
CA ALA A 244 7.31 8.40 6.09
C ALA A 244 7.41 9.54 5.06
N PRO A 245 8.55 9.74 4.35
CA PRO A 245 8.63 10.79 3.34
C PRO A 245 7.71 10.54 2.14
N LEU A 246 7.44 9.28 1.77
CA LEU A 246 6.49 8.96 0.70
C LEU A 246 5.04 9.28 1.08
N ILE A 247 4.63 8.98 2.32
CA ILE A 247 3.30 9.36 2.84
C ILE A 247 3.15 10.88 2.80
N GLU A 248 4.10 11.62 3.34
CA GLU A 248 4.03 13.08 3.38
C GLU A 248 3.98 13.70 1.98
N ALA A 249 4.77 13.19 1.03
CA ALA A 249 4.69 13.62 -0.37
C ALA A 249 3.35 13.25 -1.03
N ALA A 250 2.84 12.05 -0.79
CA ALA A 250 1.57 11.58 -1.35
C ALA A 250 0.36 12.37 -0.82
N ASP A 251 0.36 12.70 0.47
CA ASP A 251 -0.66 13.54 1.13
C ASP A 251 -0.68 14.96 0.56
N GLN A 252 0.45 15.43 0.02
CA GLN A 252 0.57 16.68 -0.71
C GLN A 252 0.37 16.52 -2.23
N ASP A 253 -0.37 15.48 -2.64
CA ASP A 253 -0.75 15.17 -4.02
C ASP A 253 0.43 14.91 -4.99
N HIS A 254 1.58 14.43 -4.50
CA HIS A 254 2.68 14.04 -5.37
C HIS A 254 2.41 12.72 -6.10
N ALA A 255 2.27 12.76 -7.42
CA ALA A 255 1.85 11.66 -8.29
C ALA A 255 2.75 10.44 -8.16
N ALA A 256 4.07 10.63 -8.29
CA ALA A 256 5.03 9.53 -8.18
C ALA A 256 5.05 8.94 -6.77
N ALA A 257 4.90 9.77 -5.72
CA ALA A 257 4.89 9.28 -4.34
C ALA A 257 3.69 8.36 -4.09
N LYS A 258 2.51 8.71 -4.61
CA LYS A 258 1.32 7.83 -4.57
C LYS A 258 1.58 6.51 -5.28
N GLY A 259 2.23 6.52 -6.45
CA GLY A 259 2.57 5.30 -7.18
C GLY A 259 3.54 4.38 -6.43
N TYR A 260 4.60 4.94 -5.82
CA TYR A 260 5.54 4.16 -5.01
C TYR A 260 4.91 3.67 -3.69
N LEU A 261 4.09 4.49 -3.03
CA LEU A 261 3.38 4.09 -1.82
C LEU A 261 2.36 2.97 -2.12
N ALA A 262 1.70 3.01 -3.28
CA ALA A 262 0.78 1.97 -3.72
C ALA A 262 1.47 0.60 -3.78
N GLU A 263 2.69 0.52 -4.34
CA GLU A 263 3.48 -0.71 -4.38
C GLU A 263 3.85 -1.21 -2.98
N LEU A 264 4.27 -0.32 -2.08
CA LEU A 264 4.58 -0.69 -0.70
C LEU A 264 3.35 -1.24 0.04
N VAL A 265 2.19 -0.61 -0.15
CA VAL A 265 0.92 -1.05 0.41
C VAL A 265 0.47 -2.37 -0.21
N ALA A 266 0.61 -2.57 -1.53
CA ALA A 266 0.26 -3.82 -2.18
C ALA A 266 1.07 -5.01 -1.64
N GLN A 267 2.35 -4.76 -1.35
CA GLN A 267 3.31 -5.77 -0.87
C GLN A 267 3.29 -5.96 0.66
N GLY A 268 2.68 -5.04 1.42
CA GLY A 268 2.84 -4.98 2.87
C GLY A 268 4.29 -4.74 3.31
N ALA A 269 5.00 -3.90 2.56
CA ALA A 269 6.42 -3.61 2.78
C ALA A 269 6.61 -2.39 3.68
N GLY A 270 7.80 -2.22 4.26
CA GLY A 270 8.14 -1.05 5.07
C GLY A 270 7.36 -0.93 6.39
N GLY A 271 6.75 -2.03 6.86
CA GLY A 271 5.90 -2.04 8.06
C GLY A 271 4.43 -1.70 7.81
N LEU A 272 4.03 -1.57 6.54
CA LEU A 272 2.62 -1.41 6.14
C LEU A 272 1.92 -2.78 6.10
N GLU A 273 0.63 -2.81 6.42
CA GLU A 273 -0.20 -4.00 6.18
C GLU A 273 -0.65 -4.03 4.71
N PRO A 274 -0.67 -5.22 4.05
CA PRO A 274 -1.18 -5.32 2.70
C PRO A 274 -2.64 -4.84 2.56
N ASP A 275 -2.88 -3.86 1.69
CA ASP A 275 -4.23 -3.37 1.36
C ASP A 275 -4.39 -3.16 -0.16
N PRO A 276 -4.91 -4.17 -0.89
CA PRO A 276 -5.06 -4.10 -2.34
C PRO A 276 -6.01 -2.99 -2.82
N GLU A 277 -7.04 -2.64 -2.05
CA GLU A 277 -8.00 -1.61 -2.43
C GLU A 277 -7.37 -0.23 -2.34
N LEU A 278 -6.65 0.04 -1.24
CA LEU A 278 -5.87 1.27 -1.08
C LEU A 278 -4.79 1.39 -2.14
N ALA A 279 -4.02 0.32 -2.39
CA ALA A 279 -2.99 0.31 -3.42
C ALA A 279 -3.55 0.63 -4.81
N GLN A 280 -4.66 -0.01 -5.19
CA GLN A 280 -5.32 0.28 -6.47
C GLN A 280 -5.79 1.74 -6.55
N GLY A 281 -6.38 2.28 -5.48
CA GLY A 281 -6.80 3.68 -5.40
C GLY A 281 -5.65 4.67 -5.54
N LEU A 282 -4.49 4.36 -4.96
CA LEU A 282 -3.27 5.18 -5.08
C LEU A 282 -2.71 5.14 -6.50
N HIS A 283 -2.64 3.96 -7.14
CA HIS A 283 -2.24 3.85 -8.55
C HIS A 283 -3.18 4.62 -9.48
N GLN A 284 -4.49 4.56 -9.26
CA GLN A 284 -5.46 5.32 -10.07
C GLN A 284 -5.21 6.83 -9.97
N GLN A 285 -4.94 7.34 -8.76
CA GLN A 285 -4.62 8.75 -8.56
C GLN A 285 -3.29 9.13 -9.23
N ALA A 286 -2.25 8.32 -9.07
CA ALA A 286 -0.95 8.54 -9.69
C ALA A 286 -1.03 8.53 -11.24
N ALA A 287 -1.74 7.55 -11.81
CA ALA A 287 -1.97 7.44 -13.25
C ALA A 287 -2.78 8.63 -13.79
N ALA A 288 -3.83 9.05 -13.09
CA ALA A 288 -4.62 10.24 -13.47
C ALA A 288 -3.78 11.53 -13.44
N ALA A 289 -2.76 11.60 -12.58
CA ALA A 289 -1.80 12.68 -12.52
C ALA A 289 -0.62 12.55 -13.51
N GLY A 290 -0.59 11.50 -14.34
CA GLY A 290 0.38 11.30 -15.42
C GLY A 290 1.62 10.49 -15.05
N PHE A 291 1.64 9.81 -13.90
CA PHE A 291 2.74 8.90 -13.55
C PHE A 291 2.61 7.58 -14.33
N ALA A 292 3.41 7.44 -15.40
CA ALA A 292 3.30 6.34 -16.37
C ALA A 292 3.40 4.93 -15.74
N PRO A 293 4.30 4.64 -14.79
CA PRO A 293 4.40 3.31 -14.18
C PRO A 293 3.10 2.84 -13.52
N SER A 294 2.32 3.75 -12.92
CA SER A 294 1.01 3.38 -12.36
C SER A 294 -0.06 3.09 -13.42
N THR A 295 0.05 3.70 -14.61
CA THR A 295 -0.82 3.34 -15.74
C THR A 295 -0.53 1.92 -16.21
N GLU A 296 0.75 1.58 -16.37
CA GLU A 296 1.19 0.25 -16.79
C GLU A 296 0.75 -0.83 -15.78
N ILE A 297 0.88 -0.57 -14.48
CA ILE A 297 0.42 -1.49 -13.42
C ILE A 297 -1.09 -1.70 -13.48
N LEU A 298 -1.88 -0.63 -13.68
CA LEU A 298 -3.33 -0.74 -13.79
C LEU A 298 -3.77 -1.48 -15.06
N GLU A 299 -3.12 -1.23 -16.19
CA GLU A 299 -3.39 -1.93 -17.44
C GLU A 299 -3.01 -3.41 -17.33
N ALA A 300 -1.86 -3.72 -16.73
CA ALA A 300 -1.46 -5.10 -16.45
C ALA A 300 -2.42 -5.80 -15.50
N SER A 301 -2.89 -5.12 -14.46
CA SER A 301 -3.91 -5.63 -13.53
C SER A 301 -5.24 -5.89 -14.26
N GLN A 302 -5.69 -4.97 -15.11
CA GLN A 302 -6.91 -5.15 -15.91
C GLN A 302 -6.76 -6.28 -16.94
N ALA A 303 -5.60 -6.39 -17.60
CA ALA A 303 -5.29 -7.49 -18.52
C ALA A 303 -5.25 -8.83 -17.78
N ALA A 304 -4.69 -8.88 -16.57
CA ALA A 304 -4.73 -10.07 -15.71
C ALA A 304 -6.16 -10.43 -15.31
N THR A 305 -7.04 -9.44 -15.13
CA THR A 305 -8.46 -9.72 -14.85
C THR A 305 -9.25 -10.25 -16.05
N ALA A 306 -8.72 -10.15 -17.27
CA ALA A 306 -9.31 -10.74 -18.46
C ALA A 306 -8.98 -12.25 -18.55
N LEU A 307 -9.36 -12.99 -17.51
CA LEU A 307 -9.38 -14.45 -17.56
C LEU A 307 -10.30 -14.87 -18.71
N ASP A 308 -9.78 -15.61 -19.68
CA ASP A 308 -10.62 -16.32 -20.65
C ASP A 308 -11.33 -17.46 -19.93
N TYR A 309 -12.51 -17.17 -19.39
CA TYR A 309 -13.29 -18.15 -18.63
C TYR A 309 -13.73 -19.33 -19.50
N ASP A 310 -13.89 -19.15 -20.81
CA ASP A 310 -14.48 -20.14 -21.70
C ASP A 310 -13.58 -21.38 -21.90
N ARG A 311 -12.31 -21.29 -21.48
CA ARG A 311 -11.38 -22.42 -21.49
C ARG A 311 -11.55 -23.39 -20.31
N PHE A 312 -12.33 -23.02 -19.29
CA PHE A 312 -12.58 -23.85 -18.12
C PHE A 312 -13.84 -24.68 -18.35
N ASN A 313 -13.91 -25.85 -17.72
CA ASN A 313 -15.06 -26.72 -17.73
C ASN A 313 -16.22 -26.11 -16.93
N ARG A 314 -15.91 -25.32 -15.89
CA ARG A 314 -16.86 -24.54 -15.09
C ARG A 314 -16.52 -23.04 -15.14
N PRO A 315 -16.77 -22.38 -16.29
CA PRO A 315 -16.45 -20.96 -16.48
C PRO A 315 -17.17 -20.06 -15.47
N ASP A 316 -18.38 -20.46 -15.06
CA ASP A 316 -19.20 -19.81 -14.04
C ASP A 316 -18.54 -19.81 -12.67
N LEU A 317 -18.02 -20.96 -12.22
CA LEU A 317 -17.36 -21.11 -10.92
C LEU A 317 -16.03 -20.36 -10.87
N ILE A 318 -15.22 -20.49 -11.93
CA ILE A 318 -13.92 -19.80 -11.99
C ILE A 318 -14.13 -18.29 -12.06
N ARG A 319 -15.15 -17.81 -12.78
CA ARG A 319 -15.52 -16.39 -12.80
C ARG A 319 -15.96 -15.89 -11.43
N ALA A 320 -16.84 -16.62 -10.74
CA ALA A 320 -17.31 -16.26 -9.41
C ALA A 320 -16.15 -16.19 -8.41
N LEU A 321 -15.23 -17.17 -8.44
CA LEU A 321 -14.01 -17.15 -7.62
C LEU A 321 -13.11 -15.98 -7.96
N HIS A 322 -12.84 -15.74 -9.24
CA HIS A 322 -11.94 -14.67 -9.64
C HIS A 322 -12.50 -13.28 -9.31
N GLN A 323 -13.82 -13.09 -9.41
CA GLN A 323 -14.48 -11.81 -9.13
C GLN A 323 -14.82 -11.60 -7.65
N GLY A 324 -14.64 -12.61 -6.80
CA GLY A 324 -15.10 -12.53 -5.41
C GLY A 324 -16.64 -12.50 -5.28
N ASP A 325 -17.36 -12.95 -6.32
CA ASP A 325 -18.82 -13.01 -6.33
C ASP A 325 -19.30 -14.27 -5.58
N LYS A 326 -19.41 -14.12 -4.27
CA LYS A 326 -19.82 -15.16 -3.34
C LYS A 326 -21.23 -15.68 -3.62
N ASP A 327 -22.14 -14.79 -4.00
CA ASP A 327 -23.53 -15.15 -4.28
C ASP A 327 -23.61 -15.98 -5.57
N ALA A 328 -22.90 -15.58 -6.63
CA ALA A 328 -22.76 -16.39 -7.84
C ALA A 328 -22.09 -17.73 -7.55
N PHE A 329 -21.08 -17.76 -6.69
CA PHE A 329 -20.36 -18.96 -6.31
C PHE A 329 -21.26 -20.00 -5.64
N TRP A 330 -22.04 -19.59 -4.63
CA TRP A 330 -22.93 -20.50 -3.90
C TRP A 330 -24.22 -20.81 -4.66
N SER A 331 -24.65 -19.93 -5.56
CA SER A 331 -25.82 -20.14 -6.42
C SER A 331 -25.53 -20.94 -7.70
N ALA A 332 -24.25 -21.23 -7.98
CA ALA A 332 -23.84 -22.04 -9.13
C ALA A 332 -24.33 -23.49 -8.99
N ARG A 333 -25.57 -23.72 -9.40
CA ARG A 333 -26.21 -25.04 -9.40
C ARG A 333 -25.49 -25.96 -10.38
N SER A 334 -25.21 -27.18 -9.95
CA SER A 334 -24.71 -28.23 -10.85
C SER A 334 -25.81 -28.92 -11.67
N GLY A 335 -27.06 -28.44 -11.59
CA GLY A 335 -28.20 -29.04 -12.27
C GLY A 335 -28.77 -30.29 -11.59
N LEU A 336 -28.31 -30.66 -10.39
CA LEU A 336 -28.90 -31.76 -9.62
C LEU A 336 -30.12 -31.27 -8.82
N MET A 337 -31.24 -31.98 -8.94
CA MET A 337 -32.59 -31.59 -8.47
C MET A 337 -32.76 -31.48 -6.94
N MET A 338 -31.71 -31.69 -6.13
CA MET A 338 -31.81 -31.88 -4.67
C MET A 338 -31.24 -30.71 -3.83
N GLU A 339 -30.91 -29.57 -4.45
CA GLU A 339 -30.12 -28.49 -3.82
C GLU A 339 -30.98 -27.29 -3.33
N GLU A 340 -32.18 -27.50 -2.80
CA GLU A 340 -33.01 -26.37 -2.32
C GLU A 340 -32.50 -25.74 -1.00
N HIS A 341 -31.69 -26.43 -0.19
CA HIS A 341 -31.42 -25.99 1.20
C HIS A 341 -29.98 -26.15 1.73
N GLY A 342 -28.94 -26.22 0.87
CA GLY A 342 -27.56 -26.27 1.37
C GLY A 342 -26.50 -26.11 0.29
N ALA A 343 -25.24 -25.93 0.72
CA ALA A 343 -24.10 -25.94 -0.18
C ALA A 343 -24.12 -27.23 -1.02
N PRO A 344 -24.08 -27.14 -2.36
CA PRO A 344 -24.14 -28.30 -3.23
C PRO A 344 -23.04 -29.31 -2.90
N LEU A 345 -23.39 -30.56 -2.57
CA LEU A 345 -22.42 -31.66 -2.41
C LEU A 345 -21.48 -31.76 -3.63
N THR A 346 -22.02 -31.42 -4.79
CA THR A 346 -21.34 -31.29 -6.08
C THR A 346 -20.25 -30.23 -6.11
N LEU A 347 -20.53 -29.04 -5.56
CA LEU A 347 -19.57 -27.94 -5.42
C LEU A 347 -18.40 -28.36 -4.52
N ILE A 348 -18.70 -29.09 -3.45
CA ILE A 348 -17.68 -29.61 -2.53
C ILE A 348 -16.78 -30.61 -3.25
N HIS A 349 -17.34 -31.55 -4.02
CA HIS A 349 -16.54 -32.51 -4.78
C HIS A 349 -15.68 -31.85 -5.86
N TYR A 350 -16.21 -30.85 -6.56
CA TYR A 350 -15.46 -30.03 -7.50
C TYR A 350 -14.28 -29.34 -6.80
N PHE A 351 -14.49 -28.68 -5.66
CA PHE A 351 -13.40 -27.96 -4.99
C PHE A 351 -12.41 -28.85 -4.26
N THR A 352 -12.84 -30.00 -3.72
CA THR A 352 -11.89 -30.95 -3.14
C THR A 352 -10.88 -31.39 -4.19
N THR A 353 -11.34 -31.77 -5.38
CA THR A 353 -10.45 -32.19 -6.48
C THR A 353 -9.63 -31.04 -7.06
N PHE A 354 -10.23 -29.85 -7.21
CA PHE A 354 -9.52 -28.64 -7.59
C PHE A 354 -8.36 -28.34 -6.63
N VAL A 355 -8.62 -28.34 -5.31
CA VAL A 355 -7.63 -28.06 -4.27
C VAL A 355 -6.57 -29.17 -4.20
N GLU A 356 -6.95 -30.43 -4.31
CA GLU A 356 -6.01 -31.56 -4.38
C GLU A 356 -5.04 -31.40 -5.55
N GLN A 357 -5.56 -31.06 -6.73
CA GLN A 357 -4.77 -30.87 -7.93
C GLN A 357 -3.84 -29.64 -7.81
N MET A 358 -4.32 -28.54 -7.26
CA MET A 358 -3.52 -27.34 -7.00
C MET A 358 -2.42 -27.58 -5.95
N ARG A 359 -2.62 -28.48 -4.98
CA ARG A 359 -1.59 -28.84 -3.99
C ARG A 359 -0.61 -29.90 -4.48
N ASN A 360 -0.90 -30.55 -5.61
CA ASN A 360 -0.13 -31.67 -6.09
C ASN A 360 1.30 -31.22 -6.48
N PRO A 361 2.35 -31.66 -5.77
CA PRO A 361 3.72 -31.27 -6.09
C PRO A 361 4.24 -32.03 -7.33
N TYR A 362 3.56 -33.10 -7.74
CA TYR A 362 4.00 -33.92 -8.86
C TYR A 362 3.70 -33.20 -10.18
N HIS A 363 4.72 -33.14 -11.04
CA HIS A 363 4.76 -32.53 -12.37
C HIS A 363 4.98 -31.00 -12.45
N GLY A 364 5.23 -30.29 -11.34
CA GLY A 364 5.46 -28.84 -11.39
C GLY A 364 4.26 -28.05 -11.92
N MET A 365 3.07 -28.67 -11.92
CA MET A 365 1.80 -28.11 -12.40
C MET A 365 0.84 -27.78 -11.24
N GLY A 366 1.36 -27.66 -10.02
CA GLY A 366 0.61 -27.22 -8.84
C GLY A 366 1.26 -26.00 -8.20
N CYS A 367 0.55 -25.36 -7.28
CA CYS A 367 1.01 -24.24 -6.47
C CYS A 367 1.14 -24.65 -4.99
N PRO A 368 2.11 -25.53 -4.66
CA PRO A 368 2.30 -25.96 -3.28
C PRO A 368 2.76 -24.77 -2.43
N GLY A 369 1.92 -24.35 -1.49
CA GLY A 369 2.17 -23.22 -0.59
C GLY A 369 1.19 -22.06 -0.75
N SER A 370 0.56 -21.91 -1.92
CA SER A 370 -0.39 -20.82 -2.18
C SER A 370 -1.76 -21.02 -1.51
N MET A 371 -2.02 -22.19 -0.95
CA MET A 371 -3.26 -22.49 -0.22
C MET A 371 -2.98 -22.92 1.22
N ARG A 372 -3.80 -22.41 2.14
CA ARG A 372 -3.71 -22.76 3.56
C ARG A 372 -3.98 -24.24 3.79
N ALA A 373 -3.24 -24.81 4.74
CA ALA A 373 -3.58 -26.12 5.29
C ALA A 373 -4.97 -26.04 5.95
N GLY A 374 -5.88 -26.94 5.56
CA GLY A 374 -7.21 -27.04 6.18
C GLY A 374 -8.39 -26.68 5.30
N ILE A 375 -8.19 -26.18 4.07
CA ILE A 375 -9.30 -25.90 3.12
C ILE A 375 -10.13 -27.16 2.86
N ILE A 376 -9.50 -28.31 2.55
CA ILE A 376 -10.21 -29.58 2.32
C ILE A 376 -11.01 -29.99 3.58
N PRO A 377 -10.43 -30.09 4.79
CA PRO A 377 -11.22 -30.35 6.00
C PRO A 377 -12.35 -29.36 6.25
N ALA A 378 -12.22 -28.09 5.86
CA ALA A 378 -13.28 -27.10 6.01
C ALA A 378 -14.42 -27.34 5.02
N LEU A 379 -14.11 -27.66 3.76
CA LEU A 379 -15.08 -28.10 2.75
C LEU A 379 -15.82 -29.36 3.19
N GLU A 380 -15.11 -30.37 3.66
CA GLU A 380 -15.68 -31.64 4.14
C GLU A 380 -16.58 -31.46 5.38
N ARG A 381 -16.14 -30.66 6.37
CA ARG A 381 -16.97 -30.35 7.53
C ARG A 381 -18.27 -29.68 7.11
N ARG A 382 -18.22 -28.82 6.09
CA ARG A 382 -19.41 -28.12 5.60
C ARG A 382 -20.38 -29.08 4.91
N ALA A 383 -19.85 -30.04 4.13
CA ALA A 383 -20.64 -31.13 3.54
C ALA A 383 -21.46 -31.90 4.58
N LEU A 384 -20.82 -32.18 5.73
CA LEU A 384 -21.46 -32.92 6.83
C LEU A 384 -22.53 -32.08 7.56
N THR A 385 -22.38 -30.75 7.58
CA THR A 385 -23.36 -29.87 8.23
C THR A 385 -24.56 -29.51 7.36
N THR A 386 -24.42 -29.54 6.02
CA THR A 386 -25.52 -29.22 5.09
C THR A 386 -26.42 -30.42 4.82
N THR A 387 -25.93 -31.64 5.08
CA THR A 387 -26.78 -32.83 5.14
C THR A 387 -27.57 -32.81 6.46
N ASP A 388 -28.67 -32.05 6.52
CA ASP A 388 -29.74 -32.38 7.46
C ASP A 388 -30.23 -33.79 7.09
N PRO A 389 -30.05 -34.80 7.95
CA PRO A 389 -30.47 -36.17 7.65
C PRO A 389 -31.97 -36.26 7.33
N MET A 390 -32.78 -35.29 7.77
CA MET A 390 -34.21 -35.21 7.45
C MET A 390 -34.49 -34.56 6.07
N ALA A 391 -33.65 -33.62 5.62
CA ALA A 391 -33.77 -33.04 4.28
C ALA A 391 -33.40 -34.06 3.18
N GLY A 392 -32.41 -34.92 3.43
CA GLY A 392 -32.06 -36.02 2.53
C GLY A 392 -33.18 -37.06 2.37
N LEU A 393 -33.91 -37.35 3.46
CA LEU A 393 -35.11 -38.20 3.41
C LEU A 393 -36.27 -37.53 2.66
N GLY A 394 -36.46 -36.22 2.83
CA GLY A 394 -37.49 -35.45 2.12
C GLY A 394 -37.30 -35.46 0.61
N GLY A 395 -36.07 -35.27 0.14
CA GLY A 395 -35.76 -35.35 -1.29
C GLY A 395 -35.84 -36.77 -1.86
N MET A 396 -35.47 -37.79 -1.07
CA MET A 396 -35.67 -39.19 -1.49
C MET A 396 -37.17 -39.53 -1.61
N MET A 397 -38.00 -38.97 -0.73
CA MET A 397 -39.45 -39.14 -0.75
C MET A 397 -40.12 -38.39 -1.92
N SER A 398 -39.65 -37.20 -2.30
CA SER A 398 -40.18 -36.49 -3.48
C SER A 398 -39.81 -37.19 -4.79
N VAL A 399 -38.62 -37.79 -4.88
CA VAL A 399 -38.24 -38.66 -6.00
C VAL A 399 -39.10 -39.93 -6.02
N LEU A 400 -39.31 -40.58 -4.87
CA LEU A 400 -40.21 -41.73 -4.76
C LEU A 400 -41.65 -41.37 -5.13
N GLU A 401 -42.13 -40.18 -4.77
CA GLU A 401 -43.47 -39.71 -5.10
C GLU A 401 -43.60 -39.41 -6.61
N GLY A 402 -42.59 -38.81 -7.24
CA GLY A 402 -42.53 -38.65 -8.70
C GLY A 402 -42.52 -39.99 -9.43
N ILE A 403 -41.74 -40.96 -8.96
CA ILE A 403 -41.72 -42.34 -9.48
C ILE A 403 -43.07 -43.04 -9.29
N MET A 404 -43.78 -42.80 -8.17
CA MET A 404 -45.10 -43.40 -7.94
C MET A 404 -46.21 -42.75 -8.78
N GLN A 405 -46.04 -41.49 -9.21
CA GLN A 405 -47.02 -40.76 -10.00
C GLN A 405 -46.79 -40.84 -11.52
N ASP A 406 -45.62 -41.32 -11.98
CA ASP A 406 -45.34 -41.52 -13.40
C ASP A 406 -46.00 -42.80 -13.94
N PRO A 407 -46.97 -42.71 -14.88
CA PRO A 407 -47.63 -43.88 -15.46
C PRO A 407 -46.69 -44.80 -16.26
N GLY A 408 -45.50 -44.32 -16.65
CA GLY A 408 -44.45 -45.11 -17.29
C GLY A 408 -43.85 -46.18 -16.38
N VAL A 409 -43.86 -45.97 -15.07
CA VAL A 409 -43.33 -46.90 -14.06
C VAL A 409 -44.16 -48.18 -13.97
N ALA A 410 -45.46 -48.11 -14.31
CA ALA A 410 -46.33 -49.29 -14.38
C ALA A 410 -46.01 -50.22 -15.58
N SER A 411 -45.30 -49.72 -16.60
CA SER A 411 -44.95 -50.49 -17.79
C SER A 411 -43.70 -51.37 -17.63
N GLY A 412 -42.96 -51.21 -16.52
CA GLY A 412 -41.80 -52.03 -16.21
C GLY A 412 -40.57 -51.77 -17.09
N ASP A 413 -40.52 -50.64 -17.82
CA ASP A 413 -39.32 -50.22 -18.55
C ASP A 413 -38.40 -49.38 -17.64
N PRO A 414 -37.31 -49.95 -17.09
CA PRO A 414 -36.39 -49.22 -16.21
C PRO A 414 -35.65 -48.06 -16.92
N ARG A 415 -35.69 -47.98 -18.26
CA ARG A 415 -35.03 -46.91 -19.01
C ARG A 415 -35.80 -45.59 -18.98
N GLY A 416 -37.14 -45.63 -18.93
CA GLY A 416 -37.96 -44.43 -18.81
C GLY A 416 -37.86 -43.77 -17.43
N ILE A 417 -37.66 -44.57 -16.38
CA ILE A 417 -37.53 -44.11 -14.99
C ILE A 417 -36.20 -43.38 -14.74
N MET A 418 -35.15 -43.78 -15.47
CA MET A 418 -33.82 -43.20 -15.33
C MET A 418 -33.53 -42.10 -16.37
N ALA A 419 -34.37 -41.89 -17.39
CA ALA A 419 -34.09 -40.95 -18.46
C ALA A 419 -33.87 -39.49 -17.98
N PRO A 420 -34.63 -38.94 -17.01
CA PRO A 420 -34.35 -37.60 -16.48
C PRO A 420 -33.03 -37.51 -15.68
N ILE A 421 -32.62 -38.61 -15.04
CA ILE A 421 -31.32 -38.76 -14.33
C ILE A 421 -30.17 -38.91 -15.34
N VAL A 422 -30.45 -39.46 -16.53
CA VAL A 422 -29.44 -39.76 -17.55
C VAL A 422 -29.27 -38.61 -18.55
N GLU A 423 -30.29 -37.78 -18.78
CA GLU A 423 -30.26 -36.75 -19.83
C GLU A 423 -29.91 -35.33 -19.32
N GLY A 424 -29.75 -35.12 -18.01
CA GLY A 424 -29.46 -33.79 -17.44
C GLY A 424 -28.41 -33.70 -16.34
N GLU A 425 -27.85 -34.81 -15.84
CA GLU A 425 -27.07 -34.78 -14.61
C GLU A 425 -25.57 -34.96 -14.85
N ALA A 426 -24.80 -33.90 -14.60
CA ALA A 426 -23.39 -34.04 -14.32
C ALA A 426 -23.24 -34.99 -13.12
N THR A 427 -22.70 -36.19 -13.33
CA THR A 427 -22.44 -37.12 -12.23
C THR A 427 -21.41 -36.50 -11.29
N VAL A 428 -21.39 -36.93 -10.03
CA VAL A 428 -20.34 -36.54 -9.06
C VAL A 428 -18.94 -36.73 -9.66
N GLU A 429 -18.75 -37.77 -10.48
CA GLU A 429 -17.48 -38.03 -11.15
C GLU A 429 -17.13 -36.96 -12.20
N THR A 430 -18.09 -36.55 -13.04
CA THR A 430 -17.83 -35.49 -14.03
C THR A 430 -17.44 -34.15 -13.40
N LEU A 431 -17.98 -33.86 -12.22
CA LEU A 431 -17.64 -32.64 -11.47
C LEU A 431 -16.27 -32.74 -10.81
N ARG A 432 -15.90 -33.92 -10.29
CA ARG A 432 -14.56 -34.20 -9.79
C ARG A 432 -13.51 -34.05 -10.90
N GLU A 433 -13.79 -34.60 -12.08
CA GLU A 433 -12.94 -34.45 -13.25
C GLU A 433 -12.82 -32.99 -13.68
N ALA A 434 -13.94 -32.25 -13.73
CA ALA A 434 -13.95 -30.84 -14.07
C ALA A 434 -13.11 -29.99 -13.09
N GLY A 435 -13.21 -30.25 -11.78
CA GLY A 435 -12.42 -29.56 -10.77
C GLY A 435 -10.92 -29.76 -10.94
N GLY A 436 -10.48 -31.00 -11.18
CA GLY A 436 -9.08 -31.30 -11.48
C GLY A 436 -8.59 -30.66 -12.79
N MET A 437 -9.41 -30.70 -13.84
CA MET A 437 -9.05 -30.13 -15.15
C MET A 437 -8.96 -28.60 -15.11
N ASP A 438 -9.85 -27.94 -14.36
CA ASP A 438 -9.85 -26.49 -14.23
C ASP A 438 -8.67 -25.99 -13.39
N ALA A 439 -8.29 -26.73 -12.34
CA ALA A 439 -7.04 -26.48 -11.61
C ALA A 439 -5.81 -26.57 -12.53
N LEU A 440 -5.73 -27.61 -13.37
CA LEU A 440 -4.65 -27.77 -14.33
C LEU A 440 -4.63 -26.65 -15.39
N ALA A 441 -5.80 -26.26 -15.90
CA ALA A 441 -5.93 -25.15 -16.84
C ALA A 441 -5.45 -23.83 -16.23
N LEU A 442 -5.74 -23.62 -14.93
CA LEU A 442 -5.32 -22.45 -14.20
C LEU A 442 -3.79 -22.39 -14.06
N VAL A 443 -3.15 -23.45 -13.57
CA VAL A 443 -1.68 -23.48 -13.37
C VAL A 443 -0.91 -23.48 -14.69
N ARG A 444 -1.49 -23.99 -15.78
CA ARG A 444 -0.84 -23.91 -17.10
C ARG A 444 -0.83 -22.51 -17.68
N THR A 445 -1.78 -21.68 -17.28
CA THR A 445 -1.88 -20.31 -17.79
C THR A 445 -1.11 -19.35 -16.91
N PHE A 446 -1.22 -19.51 -15.61
CA PHE A 446 -0.76 -18.54 -14.64
C PHE A 446 0.35 -19.15 -13.80
N ASP A 447 1.42 -18.38 -13.59
CA ASP A 447 2.39 -18.69 -12.54
C ASP A 447 1.68 -18.68 -11.19
N CYS A 448 2.21 -19.43 -10.22
CA CYS A 448 1.64 -19.44 -8.89
C CYS A 448 1.67 -18.07 -8.20
N ASN A 449 2.51 -17.14 -8.65
CA ASN A 449 2.55 -15.76 -8.17
C ASN A 449 1.71 -14.79 -9.01
N ASP A 450 1.01 -15.28 -10.04
CA ASP A 450 0.15 -14.45 -10.87
C ASP A 450 -0.99 -13.84 -10.04
N PRO A 451 -1.30 -12.54 -10.18
CA PRO A 451 -2.35 -11.89 -9.42
C PRO A 451 -3.73 -12.56 -9.56
N ALA A 452 -4.10 -13.02 -10.76
CA ALA A 452 -5.41 -13.66 -10.98
C ALA A 452 -5.48 -15.03 -10.29
N MET A 453 -4.38 -15.78 -10.31
CA MET A 453 -4.24 -17.03 -9.56
C MET A 453 -4.39 -16.77 -8.05
N GLN A 454 -3.68 -15.78 -7.52
CA GLN A 454 -3.73 -15.43 -6.09
C GLN A 454 -5.13 -14.96 -5.68
N THR A 455 -5.80 -14.16 -6.50
CA THR A 455 -7.19 -13.74 -6.26
C THR A 455 -8.14 -14.94 -6.19
N ILE A 456 -8.06 -15.88 -7.14
CA ILE A 456 -8.89 -17.09 -7.13
C ILE A 456 -8.67 -17.92 -5.87
N LEU A 457 -7.41 -18.14 -5.48
CA LEU A 457 -7.06 -18.93 -4.30
C LEU A 457 -7.48 -18.25 -2.98
N SER A 458 -7.29 -16.94 -2.90
CA SER A 458 -7.70 -16.13 -1.75
C SER A 458 -9.23 -16.14 -1.57
N ASN A 459 -9.97 -15.91 -2.66
CA ASN A 459 -11.43 -15.92 -2.64
C ASN A 459 -11.98 -17.31 -2.31
N LEU A 460 -11.34 -18.38 -2.78
CA LEU A 460 -11.70 -19.74 -2.39
C LEU A 460 -11.54 -19.96 -0.88
N ASP A 461 -10.42 -19.52 -0.27
CA ASP A 461 -10.23 -19.61 1.19
C ASP A 461 -11.28 -18.77 1.94
N ALA A 462 -11.57 -17.55 1.47
CA ALA A 462 -12.58 -16.68 2.05
C ALA A 462 -13.97 -17.33 2.02
N PHE A 463 -14.41 -17.83 0.85
CA PHE A 463 -15.71 -18.46 0.69
C PHE A 463 -15.84 -19.70 1.56
N VAL A 464 -14.81 -20.55 1.63
CA VAL A 464 -14.82 -21.75 2.47
C VAL A 464 -14.96 -21.41 3.96
N ARG A 465 -14.33 -20.33 4.43
CA ARG A 465 -14.45 -19.87 5.82
C ARG A 465 -15.83 -19.31 6.11
N GLU A 466 -16.30 -18.39 5.28
CA GLU A 466 -17.55 -17.67 5.54
C GLU A 466 -18.79 -18.54 5.27
N GLY A 467 -18.77 -19.35 4.21
CA GLY A 467 -19.90 -20.16 3.74
C GLY A 467 -20.95 -19.41 2.93
N PRO A 468 -22.03 -20.10 2.53
CA PRO A 468 -23.16 -19.49 1.86
C PRO A 468 -23.90 -18.47 2.72
#